data_AF-A0A2V8JDJ8-F1
#
_entry.id   AF-A0A2V8JDJ8-F1
#
_cell.length_a   1.000
_cell.length_b   1.000
_cell.length_c   1.000
_cell.angle_alpha   90.00
_cell.angle_beta   90.00
_cell.angle_gamma   90.00
#
_symmetry.space_group_name_H-M   'P 1'
#
loop_
_entity.id
_entity.type
_entity.pdbx_description
1 polymer ?
#
loop_
_entity_poly.entity_id
_entity_poly.type
_entity_poly.pdbx_seq_one_letter_code
_entity_poly.pdbx_strand_id
1 'polypeptide(L)'
;MGVSYNFDYSKNTNQTFDVPTYGNSANGIEGPSKINVVNGNLFTTVSPTKLNEFHMSYSRENRPRNAVSSKVPDTAMGFATTFRFGQPYFLEPAIDELFWRTDLSDKFSIVGGGHNIKFGGGWVHSVNTQVFRGFFTGRYIFSDVVGFLHYASPASLGPGYGPKAAVCGNGAWINFGQTCPDGSAANTPMLLYLQHAALSGPTTDAAGASSIKNEDYGLFLQDSWKATKNLT
;
A
#
# COMPACT_ATOMS: atom_id res chain seq x y z
N MET A 1 28.31 -25.65 -6.23
CA MET A 1 26.94 -25.21 -5.87
C MET A 1 27.06 -24.15 -4.79
N GLY A 2 26.30 -23.05 -4.92
CA GLY A 2 26.20 -22.02 -3.89
C GLY A 2 24.74 -21.77 -3.56
N VAL A 3 24.40 -21.72 -2.27
CA VAL A 3 23.06 -21.39 -1.79
C VAL A 3 23.17 -20.27 -0.78
N SER A 4 22.29 -19.29 -0.85
CA SER A 4 22.16 -18.24 0.16
C SER A 4 20.72 -18.06 0.57
N TYR A 5 20.54 -17.69 1.84
CA TYR A 5 19.25 -17.32 2.41
C TYR A 5 19.39 -15.94 3.03
N ASN A 6 18.49 -15.04 2.68
CA ASN A 6 18.40 -13.70 3.25
C ASN A 6 17.05 -13.55 3.93
N PHE A 7 17.08 -13.00 5.13
CA PHE A 7 15.90 -12.66 5.92
C PHE A 7 15.95 -11.18 6.28
N ASP A 8 14.85 -10.48 6.03
CA ASP A 8 14.64 -9.12 6.51
C ASP A 8 13.42 -9.05 7.42
N TYR A 9 13.57 -8.29 8.49
CA TYR A 9 12.49 -7.88 9.38
C TYR A 9 12.48 -6.36 9.46
N SER A 10 11.36 -5.76 9.11
CA SER A 10 11.16 -4.31 9.21
C SER A 10 9.85 -3.98 9.91
N LYS A 11 9.91 -2.97 10.79
CA LYS A 11 8.74 -2.42 11.48
C LYS A 11 8.89 -0.92 11.61
N ASN A 12 8.04 -0.21 10.90
CA ASN A 12 8.04 1.21 10.69
C ASN A 12 6.80 1.81 11.38
N THR A 13 6.97 2.28 12.60
CA THR A 13 5.89 2.90 13.37
C THR A 13 5.67 4.35 12.94
N ASN A 14 4.42 4.75 12.76
CA ASN A 14 4.00 6.12 12.46
C ASN A 14 4.51 6.68 11.11
N GLN A 15 4.66 5.84 10.08
CA GLN A 15 5.15 6.25 8.76
C GLN A 15 4.06 6.52 7.72
N THR A 16 2.78 6.51 8.09
CA THR A 16 1.70 6.76 7.14
C THR A 16 1.46 8.25 6.90
N PHE A 17 1.40 9.04 7.97
CA PHE A 17 1.28 10.50 7.89
C PHE A 17 2.26 11.15 8.86
N ASP A 18 3.25 11.87 8.34
CA ASP A 18 4.14 12.69 9.17
C ASP A 18 3.68 14.15 9.13
N VAL A 19 2.60 14.43 9.87
CA VAL A 19 2.00 15.77 9.97
C VAL A 19 1.92 16.16 11.44
N PRO A 20 2.63 17.22 11.90
CA PRO A 20 2.72 17.57 13.31
C PRO A 20 1.37 17.85 14.00
N THR A 21 0.36 18.25 13.24
CA THR A 21 -0.98 18.59 13.73
C THR A 21 -1.94 17.41 13.73
N TYR A 22 -1.49 16.22 13.30
CA TYR A 22 -2.30 15.01 13.30
C TYR A 22 -2.05 14.23 14.60
N GLY A 23 -3.12 13.66 15.15
CA GLY A 23 -3.00 12.72 16.27
C GLY A 23 -2.30 11.44 15.83
N ASN A 24 -1.51 10.84 16.71
CA ASN A 24 -0.88 9.53 16.48
C ASN A 24 -1.89 8.44 16.08
N SER A 25 -3.16 8.57 16.48
CA SER A 25 -4.24 7.67 16.10
C SER A 25 -4.54 7.67 14.59
N ALA A 26 -4.29 8.79 13.90
CA ALA A 26 -4.41 8.90 12.44
C ALA A 26 -3.23 8.33 11.67
N ASN A 27 -2.29 7.66 12.35
CA ASN A 27 -1.12 7.08 11.72
C ASN A 27 -1.23 5.55 11.58
N GLY A 28 -0.28 4.96 10.88
CA GLY A 28 -0.18 3.53 10.68
C GLY A 28 1.20 2.98 11.03
N ILE A 29 1.25 1.67 11.19
CA ILE A 29 2.46 0.87 11.37
C ILE A 29 2.59 0.02 10.12
N GLU A 30 3.62 0.26 9.32
CA GLU A 30 4.04 -0.68 8.29
C GLU A 30 4.94 -1.72 8.96
N GLY A 31 4.55 -2.98 8.89
CA GLY A 31 5.24 -4.07 9.55
C GLY A 31 4.48 -4.71 10.73
N PRO A 32 5.01 -5.80 11.30
CA PRO A 32 6.31 -6.39 10.98
C PRO A 32 6.33 -7.11 9.63
N SER A 33 7.07 -6.56 8.66
CA SER A 33 7.27 -7.18 7.36
C SER A 33 8.32 -8.28 7.50
N LYS A 34 8.11 -9.37 6.76
CA LYS A 34 9.03 -10.51 6.75
C LYS A 34 9.34 -10.83 5.30
N ILE A 35 10.59 -10.61 4.91
CA ILE A 35 11.08 -10.90 3.57
C ILE A 35 12.00 -12.11 3.66
N ASN A 36 11.72 -13.10 2.84
CA ASN A 36 12.50 -14.33 2.77
C ASN A 36 12.97 -14.47 1.34
N VAL A 37 14.28 -14.59 1.12
CA VAL A 37 14.84 -14.81 -0.21
C VAL A 37 15.82 -15.97 -0.16
N VAL A 38 15.57 -16.99 -0.98
CA VAL A 38 16.47 -18.13 -1.19
C VAL A 38 17.05 -18.00 -2.59
N ASN A 39 18.37 -18.05 -2.72
CA ASN A 39 19.05 -18.09 -4.01
C ASN A 39 19.91 -19.34 -4.10
N GLY A 40 19.94 -19.95 -5.28
CA GLY A 40 20.74 -21.12 -5.61
C GLY A 40 21.45 -20.93 -6.94
N ASN A 41 22.73 -21.32 -6.99
CA ASN A 41 23.51 -21.39 -8.22
C ASN A 41 24.15 -22.77 -8.35
N LEU A 42 23.93 -23.41 -9.49
CA LEU A 42 24.55 -24.67 -9.86
C LEU A 42 25.38 -24.46 -11.12
N PHE A 43 26.67 -24.77 -11.02
CA PHE A 43 27.62 -24.71 -12.12
C PHE A 43 28.01 -26.13 -12.48
N THR A 44 27.88 -26.49 -13.75
CA THR A 44 28.25 -27.81 -14.27
C THR A 44 29.24 -27.65 -15.42
N THR A 45 30.49 -28.02 -15.17
CA THR A 45 31.51 -28.10 -16.21
C THR A 45 31.31 -29.39 -16.99
N VAL A 46 30.87 -29.27 -18.24
CA VAL A 46 30.63 -30.42 -19.13
C VAL A 46 31.94 -30.85 -19.82
N SER A 47 32.77 -29.87 -20.18
CA SER A 47 34.12 -30.07 -20.72
C SER A 47 34.98 -28.84 -20.41
N PRO A 48 36.30 -28.85 -20.69
CA PRO A 48 37.15 -27.65 -20.53
C PRO A 48 36.68 -26.41 -21.30
N THR A 49 35.78 -26.60 -22.28
CA THR A 49 35.26 -25.57 -23.17
C THR A 49 33.75 -25.36 -23.03
N LYS A 50 33.06 -26.06 -22.13
CA LYS A 50 31.60 -26.02 -22.00
C LYS A 50 31.18 -25.92 -20.54
N LEU A 51 30.41 -24.90 -20.21
CA LEU A 51 29.92 -24.62 -18.86
C LEU A 51 28.41 -24.38 -18.90
N ASN A 52 27.68 -25.07 -18.01
CA ASN A 52 26.30 -24.77 -17.70
C ASN A 52 26.21 -24.01 -16.37
N GLU A 53 25.36 -22.99 -16.32
CA GLU A 53 25.04 -22.20 -15.14
C GLU A 53 23.53 -22.14 -14.95
N PHE A 54 23.04 -22.85 -13.95
CA PHE A 54 21.65 -22.78 -13.51
C PHE A 54 21.54 -21.86 -12.30
N HIS A 55 20.56 -20.95 -12.33
CA HIS A 55 20.23 -20.03 -11.26
C HIS A 55 18.76 -20.17 -10.86
N MET A 56 18.52 -20.16 -9.55
CA MET A 56 17.19 -20.12 -8.96
C MET A 56 17.14 -19.02 -7.89
N SER A 57 16.07 -18.23 -7.89
CA SER A 57 15.69 -17.34 -6.79
C SER A 57 14.23 -17.57 -6.43
N TYR A 58 13.95 -17.59 -5.14
CA TYR A 58 12.58 -17.54 -4.61
C TYR A 58 12.51 -16.46 -3.55
N SER A 59 11.60 -15.51 -3.72
CA SER A 59 11.33 -14.47 -2.73
C SER A 59 9.87 -14.52 -2.27
N ARG A 60 9.65 -14.25 -0.98
CA ARG A 60 8.33 -14.08 -0.39
C ARG A 60 8.36 -12.93 0.61
N GLU A 61 7.52 -11.94 0.37
CA GLU A 61 7.41 -10.71 1.13
C GLU A 61 5.97 -10.54 1.62
N ASN A 62 5.81 -10.50 2.94
CA ASN A 62 4.58 -9.99 3.55
C ASN A 62 4.77 -8.50 3.84
N ARG A 63 3.86 -7.65 3.37
CA ARG A 63 3.88 -6.20 3.60
C ARG A 63 2.67 -5.77 4.43
N PRO A 64 2.65 -6.14 5.72
CA PRO A 64 1.57 -5.79 6.61
C PRO A 64 1.49 -4.29 6.86
N ARG A 65 0.28 -3.73 6.84
CA ARG A 65 0.02 -2.36 7.26
C ARG A 65 -1.16 -2.37 8.20
N ASN A 66 -0.98 -1.72 9.34
CA ASN A 66 -1.99 -1.68 10.39
C ASN A 66 -2.21 -0.25 10.83
N ALA A 67 -3.46 0.15 11.01
CA ALA A 67 -3.78 1.38 11.69
C ALA A 67 -3.31 1.33 13.16
N VAL A 68 -2.96 2.50 13.72
CA VAL A 68 -2.92 2.65 15.17
C VAL A 68 -4.35 2.51 15.69
N SER A 69 -4.54 1.69 16.73
CA SER A 69 -5.87 1.42 17.29
C SER A 69 -6.52 2.71 17.79
N SER A 70 -7.76 2.96 17.35
CA SER A 70 -8.57 4.11 17.76
C SER A 70 -10.02 3.68 17.98
N LYS A 71 -10.71 4.37 18.89
CA LYS A 71 -12.15 4.19 19.12
C LYS A 71 -13.02 5.12 18.28
N VAL A 72 -12.39 6.05 17.57
CA VAL A 72 -13.06 7.00 16.69
C VAL A 72 -12.60 6.81 15.23
N PRO A 73 -13.52 6.97 14.26
CA PRO A 73 -13.20 6.87 12.83
C PRO A 73 -12.31 8.02 12.39
N ASP A 74 -11.74 7.90 11.17
CA ASP A 74 -10.94 8.97 10.59
C ASP A 74 -11.72 10.29 10.55
N THR A 75 -11.26 11.27 11.31
CA THR A 75 -11.92 12.55 11.49
C THR A 75 -10.92 13.65 11.20
N ALA A 76 -11.24 14.47 10.21
CA ALA A 76 -10.43 15.62 9.83
C ALA A 76 -11.21 16.92 9.96
N MET A 77 -10.51 18.03 10.20
CA MET A 77 -11.11 19.36 10.31
C MET A 77 -10.14 20.44 9.83
N GLY A 78 -10.68 21.55 9.34
CA GLY A 78 -9.93 22.71 8.87
C GLY A 78 -9.62 22.69 7.37
N PHE A 79 -9.20 23.85 6.84
CA PHE A 79 -8.75 23.99 5.45
C PHE A 79 -7.60 23.03 5.16
N ALA A 80 -7.70 22.25 4.09
CA ALA A 80 -6.75 21.18 3.76
C ALA A 80 -6.51 20.16 4.89
N THR A 81 -7.52 19.94 5.76
CA THR A 81 -7.49 18.95 6.85
C THR A 81 -6.37 19.19 7.87
N THR A 82 -6.13 20.43 8.28
CA THR A 82 -5.05 20.80 9.21
C THR A 82 -5.05 20.01 10.53
N PHE A 83 -6.19 19.54 11.02
CA PHE A 83 -6.24 18.62 12.16
C PHE A 83 -6.89 17.30 11.74
N ARG A 84 -6.34 16.19 12.25
CA ARG A 84 -6.84 14.85 11.96
C ARG A 84 -6.55 13.89 13.08
N PHE A 85 -7.50 13.01 13.39
CA PHE A 85 -7.33 11.93 14.35
C PHE A 85 -8.26 10.76 14.01
N GLY A 86 -8.06 9.63 14.66
CA GLY A 86 -8.91 8.46 14.49
C GLY A 86 -8.35 7.44 13.51
N GLN A 87 -8.99 6.28 13.42
CA GLN A 87 -8.50 5.16 12.61
C GLN A 87 -8.50 5.54 11.12
N PRO A 88 -7.35 5.50 10.41
CA PRO A 88 -7.27 5.92 9.01
C PRO A 88 -8.24 5.16 8.09
N TYR A 89 -8.90 5.90 7.19
CA TYR A 89 -9.96 5.39 6.30
C TYR A 89 -9.53 4.27 5.33
N PHE A 90 -8.22 4.10 5.11
CA PHE A 90 -7.64 3.23 4.09
C PHE A 90 -6.75 2.12 4.67
N LEU A 91 -6.69 1.95 5.99
CA LEU A 91 -5.90 0.91 6.65
C LEU A 91 -6.82 -0.08 7.39
N GLU A 92 -6.82 -1.36 7.02
CA GLU A 92 -7.52 -2.49 7.69
C GLU A 92 -7.08 -3.86 7.11
N PRO A 93 -7.34 -5.02 7.75
CA PRO A 93 -6.40 -5.65 8.68
C PRO A 93 -5.12 -6.28 8.09
N ALA A 94 -4.09 -6.26 8.95
CA ALA A 94 -2.90 -7.10 9.04
C ALA A 94 -2.01 -7.21 7.80
N ILE A 95 -2.42 -7.77 6.66
CA ILE A 95 -1.57 -8.00 5.49
C ILE A 95 -2.23 -7.40 4.25
N ASP A 96 -1.81 -6.20 3.87
CA ASP A 96 -2.38 -5.48 2.72
C ASP A 96 -1.80 -5.95 1.38
N GLU A 97 -0.60 -6.53 1.41
CA GLU A 97 0.05 -7.07 0.23
C GLU A 97 0.91 -8.28 0.60
N LEU A 98 0.77 -9.35 -0.18
CA LEU A 98 1.66 -10.50 -0.21
C LEU A 98 2.21 -10.61 -1.63
N PHE A 99 3.54 -10.52 -1.72
CA PHE A 99 4.25 -10.69 -2.98
C PHE A 99 5.16 -11.91 -2.89
N TRP A 100 5.15 -12.75 -3.92
CA TRP A 100 6.15 -13.79 -4.06
C TRP A 100 6.57 -13.93 -5.51
N ARG A 101 7.82 -14.30 -5.71
CA ARG A 101 8.45 -14.45 -7.01
C ARG A 101 9.34 -15.68 -7.02
N THR A 102 9.22 -16.45 -8.09
CA THR A 102 10.17 -17.49 -8.48
C THR A 102 10.86 -17.04 -9.75
N ASP A 103 12.19 -17.11 -9.77
CA ASP A 103 13.02 -16.80 -10.93
C ASP A 103 13.94 -18.00 -11.19
N LEU A 104 13.79 -18.62 -12.36
CA LEU A 104 14.65 -19.70 -12.81
C LEU A 104 15.35 -19.25 -14.09
N SER A 105 16.66 -19.46 -14.19
CA SER A 105 17.37 -19.30 -15.45
C SER A 105 18.42 -20.37 -15.65
N ASP A 106 18.61 -20.77 -16.90
CA ASP A 106 19.62 -21.71 -17.32
C ASP A 106 20.43 -21.12 -18.49
N LYS A 107 21.74 -21.22 -18.38
CA LYS A 107 22.68 -20.61 -19.32
C LYS A 107 23.74 -21.62 -19.68
N PHE A 108 24.05 -21.71 -20.97
CA PHE A 108 25.12 -22.54 -21.48
C PHE A 108 26.15 -21.70 -22.20
N SER A 109 27.42 -21.89 -21.86
CA SER A 109 28.56 -21.22 -22.45
C SER A 109 29.45 -22.22 -23.17
N ILE A 110 29.86 -21.89 -24.40
CA ILE A 110 30.79 -22.66 -25.22
C ILE A 110 31.93 -21.76 -25.65
N VAL A 111 33.15 -22.16 -25.32
CA VAL A 111 34.37 -21.51 -25.78
C VAL A 111 35.03 -22.36 -26.85
N GLY A 112 35.20 -21.82 -28.05
CA GLY A 112 35.77 -22.55 -29.18
C GLY A 112 36.50 -21.60 -30.14
N GLY A 113 37.79 -21.86 -30.37
CA GLY A 113 38.61 -20.99 -31.22
C GLY A 113 38.66 -19.55 -30.67
N GLY A 114 38.23 -18.59 -31.49
CA GLY A 114 38.10 -17.18 -31.10
C GLY A 114 36.73 -16.80 -30.53
N HIS A 115 35.79 -17.74 -30.38
CA HIS A 115 34.40 -17.46 -29.99
C HIS A 115 34.09 -17.87 -28.55
N ASN A 116 33.21 -17.09 -27.92
CA ASN A 116 32.57 -17.38 -26.65
C ASN A 116 31.05 -17.20 -26.82
N ILE A 117 30.38 -18.30 -27.11
CA ILE A 117 28.95 -18.32 -27.37
C ILE A 117 28.24 -18.61 -26.05
N LYS A 118 27.29 -17.75 -25.67
CA LYS A 118 26.40 -17.94 -24.54
C LYS A 118 24.96 -17.93 -25.02
N PHE A 119 24.19 -18.90 -24.58
CA PHE A 119 22.75 -18.94 -24.84
C PHE A 119 22.02 -19.50 -23.64
N GLY A 120 20.72 -19.28 -23.60
CA GLY A 120 19.90 -19.77 -22.51
C GLY A 120 18.57 -19.07 -22.44
N GLY A 121 17.91 -19.30 -21.33
CA GLY A 121 16.60 -18.73 -21.08
C GLY A 121 16.30 -18.65 -19.60
N GLY A 122 15.20 -17.96 -19.32
CA GLY A 122 14.69 -17.82 -17.98
C GLY A 122 13.19 -17.73 -17.95
N TRP A 123 12.66 -17.97 -16.76
CA TRP A 123 11.26 -17.88 -16.42
C TRP A 123 11.14 -17.18 -15.07
N VAL A 124 10.35 -16.12 -15.05
CA VAL A 124 9.97 -15.44 -13.83
C VAL A 124 8.47 -15.59 -13.66
N HIS A 125 8.08 -16.16 -12.52
CA HIS A 125 6.71 -16.19 -12.06
C HIS A 125 6.58 -15.29 -10.86
N SER A 126 5.65 -14.36 -10.89
CA SER A 126 5.36 -13.52 -9.73
C SER A 126 3.87 -13.42 -9.48
N VAL A 127 3.53 -13.34 -8.20
CA VAL A 127 2.16 -13.16 -7.76
C VAL A 127 2.14 -12.04 -6.73
N ASN A 128 1.28 -11.07 -6.99
CA ASN A 128 0.95 -10.00 -6.09
C ASN A 128 -0.51 -10.16 -5.67
N THR A 129 -0.75 -10.46 -4.41
CA THR A 129 -2.10 -10.45 -3.82
C THR A 129 -2.22 -9.27 -2.88
N GLN A 130 -3.18 -8.40 -3.13
CA GLN A 130 -3.40 -7.19 -2.34
C GLN A 130 -4.88 -6.84 -2.23
N VAL A 131 -5.21 -5.94 -1.31
CA VAL A 131 -6.55 -5.35 -1.21
C VAL A 131 -6.44 -3.84 -1.37
N PHE A 132 -7.09 -3.26 -2.37
CA PHE A 132 -7.17 -1.81 -2.54
C PHE A 132 -8.26 -1.23 -1.63
N ARG A 133 -7.83 -0.54 -0.56
CA ARG A 133 -8.72 -0.02 0.48
C ARG A 133 -8.99 1.47 0.30
N GLY A 134 -10.02 1.79 -0.46
CA GLY A 134 -10.50 3.17 -0.62
C GLY A 134 -11.72 3.45 0.26
N PHE A 135 -11.54 4.20 1.36
CA PHE A 135 -12.63 4.66 2.26
C PHE A 135 -13.36 3.55 3.04
N PHE A 136 -12.69 2.45 3.30
CA PHE A 136 -13.28 1.26 3.89
C PHE A 136 -13.72 1.47 5.34
N THR A 137 -12.96 2.25 6.12
CA THR A 137 -13.26 2.47 7.56
C THR A 137 -14.13 3.70 7.83
N GLY A 138 -14.63 4.33 6.75
CA GLY A 138 -15.40 5.56 6.81
C GLY A 138 -14.55 6.80 7.10
N ARG A 139 -15.10 7.99 6.86
CA ARG A 139 -14.40 9.25 7.09
C ARG A 139 -15.34 10.42 7.35
N TYR A 140 -14.97 11.29 8.27
CA TYR A 140 -15.59 12.59 8.49
C TYR A 140 -14.62 13.72 8.15
N ILE A 141 -15.10 14.75 7.45
CA ILE A 141 -14.38 16.01 7.26
C ILE A 141 -15.27 17.16 7.69
N PHE A 142 -14.76 17.99 8.60
CA PHE A 142 -15.41 19.20 9.08
C PHE A 142 -14.72 20.45 8.52
N SER A 143 -15.47 21.54 8.37
CA SER A 143 -14.95 22.83 7.90
C SER A 143 -13.83 23.36 8.79
N ASP A 144 -14.01 23.22 10.09
CA ASP A 144 -13.14 23.75 11.14
C ASP A 144 -13.41 23.04 12.48
N VAL A 145 -12.63 23.39 13.50
CA VAL A 145 -12.72 22.81 14.84
C VAL A 145 -14.03 23.18 15.53
N VAL A 146 -14.55 24.40 15.32
CA VAL A 146 -15.78 24.88 15.97
C VAL A 146 -16.96 24.05 15.47
N GLY A 147 -17.07 23.86 14.17
CA GLY A 147 -18.09 23.03 13.55
C GLY A 147 -18.05 21.57 14.00
N PHE A 148 -16.85 21.00 14.15
CA PHE A 148 -16.69 19.67 14.75
C PHE A 148 -17.23 19.62 16.18
N LEU A 149 -16.88 20.59 17.03
CA LEU A 149 -17.32 20.63 18.43
C LEU A 149 -18.84 20.77 18.53
N HIS A 150 -19.47 21.60 17.71
CA HIS A 150 -20.93 21.70 17.64
C HIS A 150 -21.58 20.38 17.22
N TYR A 151 -21.06 19.71 16.19
CA TYR A 151 -21.56 18.42 15.72
C TYR A 151 -21.41 17.31 16.75
N ALA A 152 -20.25 17.23 17.41
CA ALA A 152 -19.92 16.15 18.34
C ALA A 152 -20.54 16.34 19.73
N SER A 153 -20.98 17.56 20.06
CA SER A 153 -21.61 17.84 21.35
C SER A 153 -23.04 17.31 21.43
N PRO A 154 -23.55 17.00 22.64
CA PRO A 154 -24.93 16.53 22.81
C PRO A 154 -25.96 17.52 22.29
N ALA A 155 -26.95 17.04 21.54
CA ALA A 155 -28.09 17.84 21.07
C ALA A 155 -28.93 18.42 22.23
N SER A 156 -28.78 17.90 23.45
CA SER A 156 -29.43 18.44 24.65
C SER A 156 -28.93 19.83 25.05
N LEU A 157 -27.80 20.30 24.50
CA LEU A 157 -27.32 21.68 24.70
C LEU A 157 -28.14 22.73 23.94
N GLY A 158 -29.07 22.29 23.09
CA GLY A 158 -30.01 23.16 22.37
C GLY A 158 -29.77 23.18 20.85
N PRO A 159 -30.45 24.08 20.13
CA PRO A 159 -30.28 24.24 18.69
C PRO A 159 -28.83 24.55 18.32
N GLY A 160 -28.33 23.97 17.23
CA GLY A 160 -26.95 24.16 16.80
C GLY A 160 -25.95 23.18 17.41
N TYR A 161 -26.42 22.15 18.12
CA TYR A 161 -25.58 21.08 18.65
C TYR A 161 -26.04 19.69 18.17
N GLY A 162 -25.11 18.75 18.13
CA GLY A 162 -25.32 17.39 17.66
C GLY A 162 -25.30 17.26 16.13
N PRO A 163 -25.65 16.09 15.59
CA PRO A 163 -25.54 15.80 14.15
C PRO A 163 -26.38 16.69 13.22
N LYS A 164 -27.27 17.51 13.78
CA LYS A 164 -28.09 18.49 13.06
C LYS A 164 -27.52 19.90 13.14
N ALA A 165 -26.35 20.13 13.72
CA ALA A 165 -25.76 21.46 13.81
C ALA A 165 -25.59 22.09 12.41
N ALA A 166 -25.98 23.35 12.26
CA ALA A 166 -25.78 24.15 11.07
C ALA A 166 -25.45 25.59 11.47
N VAL A 167 -24.75 26.31 10.59
CA VAL A 167 -24.32 27.69 10.81
C VAL A 167 -24.87 28.60 9.72
N CYS A 168 -25.36 29.78 10.12
CA CYS A 168 -25.85 30.83 9.25
C CYS A 168 -24.71 31.75 8.78
N GLY A 169 -24.96 32.56 7.74
CA GLY A 169 -23.97 33.50 7.19
C GLY A 169 -23.47 34.53 8.21
N ASN A 170 -24.32 34.93 9.17
CA ASN A 170 -23.96 35.78 10.30
C ASN A 170 -23.24 35.05 11.46
N GLY A 171 -22.97 33.74 11.35
CA GLY A 171 -22.33 32.93 12.38
C GLY A 171 -23.25 32.34 13.46
N ALA A 172 -24.58 32.56 13.37
CA ALA A 172 -25.53 31.96 14.30
C ALA A 172 -25.65 30.44 14.09
N TRP A 173 -25.60 29.67 15.18
CA TRP A 173 -25.80 28.22 15.15
C TRP A 173 -27.29 27.87 15.30
N ILE A 174 -27.76 26.97 14.43
CA ILE A 174 -29.14 26.49 14.37
C ILE A 174 -29.17 24.99 14.07
N ASN A 175 -30.34 24.37 14.13
CA ASN A 175 -30.51 23.03 13.58
C ASN A 175 -30.75 23.08 12.07
N PHE A 176 -30.15 22.15 11.33
CA PHE A 176 -30.37 21.95 9.92
C PHE A 176 -31.87 21.76 9.64
N GLY A 177 -32.39 22.52 8.67
CA GLY A 177 -33.82 22.62 8.37
C GLY A 177 -34.55 23.79 9.06
N GLN A 178 -33.90 24.53 9.96
CA GLN A 178 -34.40 25.81 10.46
C GLN A 178 -33.99 26.96 9.53
N THR A 179 -34.78 28.04 9.54
CA THR A 179 -34.48 29.26 8.76
C THR A 179 -33.48 30.13 9.50
N CYS A 180 -32.45 30.60 8.81
CA CYS A 180 -31.51 31.55 9.39
C CYS A 180 -32.17 32.91 9.65
N PRO A 181 -31.93 33.55 10.81
CA PRO A 181 -32.55 34.84 11.15
C PRO A 181 -32.21 35.98 10.19
N ASP A 182 -31.07 35.90 9.53
CA ASP A 182 -30.58 36.87 8.53
C ASP A 182 -31.04 36.55 7.10
N GLY A 183 -31.85 35.51 6.92
CA GLY A 183 -32.30 35.03 5.60
C GLY A 183 -31.22 34.30 4.80
N SER A 184 -30.04 34.06 5.36
CA SER A 184 -28.96 33.31 4.69
C SER A 184 -29.28 31.81 4.58
N ALA A 185 -28.55 31.11 3.70
CA ALA A 185 -28.63 29.67 3.64
C ALA A 185 -27.88 29.03 4.81
N ALA A 186 -28.52 28.05 5.47
CA ALA A 186 -27.89 27.28 6.54
C ALA A 186 -26.85 26.31 5.95
N ASN A 187 -25.64 26.30 6.51
CA ASN A 187 -24.55 25.41 6.09
C ASN A 187 -24.25 24.38 7.18
N THR A 188 -24.03 23.12 6.79
CA THR A 188 -23.55 22.08 7.72
C THR A 188 -22.03 22.23 7.93
N PRO A 189 -21.52 22.07 9.17
CA PRO A 189 -20.08 22.03 9.41
C PRO A 189 -19.43 20.75 8.88
N MET A 190 -20.21 19.69 8.63
CA MET A 190 -19.73 18.43 8.08
C MET A 190 -19.70 18.50 6.55
N LEU A 191 -18.49 18.66 6.00
CA LEU A 191 -18.24 18.77 4.56
C LEU A 191 -18.28 17.42 3.85
N LEU A 192 -17.85 16.36 4.53
CA LEU A 192 -17.84 15.01 3.99
C LEU A 192 -18.20 14.01 5.07
N TYR A 193 -19.10 13.11 4.71
CA TYR A 193 -19.32 11.86 5.41
C TYR A 193 -19.22 10.71 4.41
N LEU A 194 -18.31 9.79 4.68
CA LEU A 194 -18.20 8.52 3.97
C LEU A 194 -18.51 7.41 4.96
N GLN A 195 -19.54 6.63 4.65
CA GLN A 195 -19.91 5.45 5.44
C GLN A 195 -18.88 4.33 5.27
N HIS A 196 -18.71 3.54 6.34
CA HIS A 196 -17.94 2.29 6.33
C HIS A 196 -18.66 1.26 5.46
N ALA A 197 -17.98 0.72 4.43
CA ALA A 197 -18.43 -0.33 3.51
C ALA A 197 -19.86 -0.20 2.94
N ALA A 198 -20.23 -1.07 1.98
CA ALA A 198 -21.58 -1.08 1.45
C ALA A 198 -22.55 -1.76 2.45
N LEU A 199 -23.76 -1.22 2.59
CA LEU A 199 -24.84 -1.84 3.41
C LEU A 199 -25.26 -3.23 2.89
N SER A 200 -24.93 -3.53 1.64
CA SER A 200 -25.21 -4.80 0.96
C SER A 200 -24.12 -5.08 -0.08
N GLY A 201 -23.78 -6.36 -0.30
CA GLY A 201 -22.79 -6.78 -1.30
C GLY A 201 -21.67 -7.63 -0.69
N PRO A 202 -20.57 -7.84 -1.42
CA PRO A 202 -19.42 -8.57 -0.90
C PRO A 202 -18.82 -7.83 0.31
N THR A 203 -18.11 -8.57 1.17
CA THR A 203 -17.40 -7.96 2.29
C THR A 203 -16.41 -6.91 1.80
N THR A 204 -16.10 -5.94 2.65
CA THR A 204 -15.19 -4.82 2.36
C THR A 204 -13.85 -5.29 1.75
N ASP A 205 -13.29 -6.38 2.29
CA ASP A 205 -12.06 -6.99 1.77
C ASP A 205 -12.22 -7.58 0.36
N ALA A 206 -13.36 -8.19 0.08
CA ALA A 206 -13.63 -8.79 -1.23
C ALA A 206 -13.88 -7.73 -2.31
N ALA A 207 -14.37 -6.54 -1.96
CA ALA A 207 -14.60 -5.46 -2.92
C ALA A 207 -13.29 -4.86 -3.49
N GLY A 208 -12.20 -4.89 -2.71
CA GLY A 208 -10.89 -4.37 -3.11
C GLY A 208 -9.86 -5.44 -3.47
N ALA A 209 -10.20 -6.73 -3.35
CA ALA A 209 -9.25 -7.83 -3.52
C ALA A 209 -8.74 -7.93 -4.96
N SER A 210 -7.42 -8.03 -5.10
CA SER A 210 -6.73 -8.22 -6.38
C SER A 210 -5.68 -9.31 -6.24
N SER A 211 -5.62 -10.19 -7.23
CA SER A 211 -4.55 -11.19 -7.38
C SER A 211 -4.04 -11.12 -8.81
N ILE A 212 -2.82 -10.59 -8.95
CA ILE A 212 -2.17 -10.40 -10.24
C ILE A 212 -1.07 -11.44 -10.34
N LYS A 213 -1.07 -12.17 -11.45
CA LYS A 213 -0.06 -13.18 -11.78
C LYS A 213 0.65 -12.77 -13.06
N ASN A 214 1.97 -12.82 -13.07
CA ASN A 214 2.80 -12.53 -14.23
C ASN A 214 3.69 -13.72 -14.54
N GLU A 215 3.77 -14.03 -15.83
CA GLU A 215 4.64 -15.06 -16.40
C GLU A 215 5.56 -14.38 -17.42
N ASP A 216 6.83 -14.23 -17.09
CA ASP A 216 7.81 -13.62 -17.97
C ASP A 216 8.81 -14.68 -18.46
N TYR A 217 8.88 -14.86 -19.77
CA TYR A 217 9.81 -15.77 -20.42
C TYR A 217 10.88 -14.99 -21.15
N GLY A 218 12.13 -15.37 -20.98
CA GLY A 218 13.27 -14.77 -21.65
C GLY A 218 14.09 -15.82 -22.38
N LEU A 219 14.55 -15.49 -23.59
CA LEU A 219 15.53 -16.27 -24.34
C LEU A 219 16.64 -15.33 -24.80
N PHE A 220 17.87 -15.81 -24.82
CA PHE A 220 18.99 -15.05 -25.34
C PHE A 220 20.00 -15.93 -26.07
N LEU A 221 20.70 -15.31 -27.03
CA LEU A 221 21.87 -15.83 -27.70
C LEU A 221 22.85 -14.66 -27.86
N GLN A 222 24.08 -14.88 -27.44
CA GLN A 222 25.17 -13.92 -27.51
C GLN A 222 26.42 -14.65 -28.01
N ASP A 223 27.15 -14.04 -28.94
CA ASP A 223 28.50 -14.45 -29.29
C ASP A 223 29.46 -13.29 -29.00
N SER A 224 30.59 -13.63 -28.39
CA SER A 224 31.73 -12.74 -28.23
C SER A 224 32.90 -13.33 -28.99
N TRP A 225 33.32 -12.67 -30.06
CA TRP A 225 34.40 -13.13 -30.94
C TRP A 225 35.63 -12.24 -30.84
N LYS A 226 36.82 -12.86 -30.86
CA LYS A 226 38.12 -12.19 -31.01
C LYS A 226 38.75 -12.56 -32.35
N ALA A 227 38.99 -11.55 -33.19
CA ALA A 227 39.65 -11.72 -34.49
C ALA A 227 41.10 -12.23 -34.35
N THR A 228 41.82 -11.83 -33.30
CA THR A 228 43.14 -12.37 -32.94
C THR A 228 43.25 -12.52 -31.43
N LYS A 229 44.18 -13.37 -30.94
CA LYS A 229 44.36 -13.63 -29.49
C LYS A 229 44.71 -12.39 -28.66
N ASN A 230 45.18 -11.31 -29.29
CA ASN A 230 45.72 -10.12 -28.63
C ASN A 230 44.89 -8.84 -28.84
N LEU A 231 43.75 -8.92 -29.51
CA LEU A 231 42.83 -7.79 -29.62
C LEU A 231 41.80 -7.88 -28.48
N THR A 232 41.82 -6.89 -27.59
CA THR A 232 40.80 -6.67 -26.54
C THR A 232 39.72 -5.75 -27.03
#